data_AF-A0A7X8ARJ9-F1
#
_entry.id   AF-A0A7X8ARJ9-F1
#
_cell.length_a   1.000
_cell.length_b   1.000
_cell.length_c   1.000
_cell.angle_alpha   90.00
_cell.angle_beta   90.00
_cell.angle_gamma   90.00
#
_symmetry.space_group_name_H-M   'P 1'
#
loop_
_entity.id
_entity.type
_entity.pdbx_description
1 polymer ?
#
loop_
_entity_poly.entity_id
_entity_poly.type
_entity_poly.pdbx_seq_one_letter_code
_entity_poly.pdbx_strand_id
1 'polypeptide(L)' 'MRKSRFSIEEIMDILKEGETGEISISSVCRKYDISNVTYYQWRRKYNGFTIPEAKRIKVLEEENNRLKKLLAERDLEISA' A
#
# COMPACT_ATOMS: atom_id res chain seq x y z
N MET A 1 2.15 -7.86 -0.81
CA MET A 1 2.71 -7.24 -2.03
C MET A 1 4.21 -7.16 -1.88
N ARG A 2 4.98 -7.36 -2.96
CA ARG A 2 6.41 -6.99 -2.94
C ARG A 2 6.53 -5.51 -2.55
N LYS A 3 7.64 -5.14 -1.92
CA LYS A 3 7.91 -3.74 -1.56
C LYS A 3 7.79 -2.89 -2.82
N SER A 4 6.99 -1.83 -2.76
CA SER A 4 6.82 -0.91 -3.88
C SER A 4 8.15 -0.21 -4.18
N ARG A 5 8.44 0.03 -5.47
CA ARG A 5 9.52 0.93 -5.88
C ARG A 5 9.20 2.41 -5.59
N PHE A 6 7.92 2.70 -5.42
CA PHE A 6 7.41 4.04 -5.13
C PHE A 6 7.30 4.27 -3.62
N SER A 7 7.60 5.49 -3.19
CA SER A 7 7.32 6.00 -1.85
C SER A 7 5.80 6.14 -1.62
N ILE A 8 5.40 6.38 -0.37
CA ILE A 8 3.97 6.58 -0.07
C ILE A 8 3.49 7.88 -0.70
N GLU A 9 4.32 8.92 -0.66
CA GLU A 9 4.05 10.22 -1.29
C GLU A 9 3.86 10.06 -2.80
N GLU A 10 4.76 9.36 -3.48
CA GLU A 10 4.65 9.11 -4.91
C GLU A 10 3.37 8.32 -5.24
N ILE A 11 3.03 7.29 -4.45
CA ILE A 11 1.79 6.53 -4.63
C ILE A 11 0.57 7.46 -4.47
N MET A 12 0.57 8.32 -3.45
CA MET A 12 -0.51 9.26 -3.18
C MET A 12 -0.68 10.27 -4.32
N ASP A 13 0.42 10.79 -4.87
CA ASP A 13 0.40 11.71 -6.00
C ASP A 13 -0.12 11.04 -7.29
N ILE A 14 0.30 9.80 -7.55
CA ILE A 14 -0.20 8.99 -8.68
C ILE A 14 -1.71 8.74 -8.56
N LEU A 15 -2.20 8.40 -7.36
CA LEU A 15 -3.62 8.21 -7.12
C LEU A 15 -4.40 9.52 -7.33
N LYS A 16 -3.88 10.63 -6.84
CA LYS A 16 -4.49 11.95 -7.03
C LYS A 16 -4.59 12.32 -8.51
N GLU A 17 -3.54 12.08 -9.30
CA GLU A 17 -3.55 12.33 -10.75
C GLU A 17 -4.70 11.58 -11.44
N GLY A 18 -4.90 10.29 -11.11
CA GLY A 18 -6.01 9.51 -11.67
C GLY A 18 -7.40 9.85 -11.12
N GLU A 19 -7.48 10.52 -9.97
CA GLU A 19 -8.75 10.99 -9.37
C GLU A 19 -9.23 12.33 -9.91
N THR A 20 -8.33 13.19 -10.40
CA THR A 20 -8.72 14.45 -11.07
C THR A 20 -9.59 14.22 -12.30
N GLY A 21 -9.45 13.06 -12.95
CA GLY A 21 -10.19 12.71 -14.16
C GLY A 21 -9.68 13.37 -15.45
N GLU A 22 -8.62 14.18 -15.38
CA GLU A 22 -8.00 14.81 -16.57
C GLU A 22 -7.39 13.78 -17.52
N ILE A 23 -6.87 12.68 -16.96
CA ILE A 23 -6.24 11.58 -17.68
C ILE A 23 -6.90 10.27 -17.25
N SER A 24 -7.17 9.37 -18.20
CA SER A 24 -7.70 8.04 -17.87
C SER A 24 -6.74 7.25 -16.96
N ILE A 25 -7.29 6.43 -16.05
CA ILE A 25 -6.49 5.56 -15.16
C ILE A 25 -5.51 4.69 -15.98
N SER A 26 -5.95 4.17 -17.14
CA SER A 26 -5.08 3.41 -18.04
C SER A 26 -3.86 4.21 -18.54
N SER A 27 -4.00 5.52 -18.75
CA SER A 27 -2.92 6.39 -19.19
C SER A 27 -2.00 6.78 -18.04
N VAL A 28 -2.55 7.01 -16.83
CA VAL A 28 -1.76 7.16 -15.59
C VAL A 28 -0.91 5.91 -15.34
N CYS A 29 -1.52 4.73 -15.44
CA CYS A 29 -0.83 3.45 -15.30
C CYS A 29 0.33 3.29 -16.30
N ARG A 30 0.13 3.68 -17.57
CA ARG A 30 1.19 3.68 -18.58
C ARG A 30 2.30 4.69 -18.28
N LYS A 31 1.95 5.90 -17.83
CA LYS A 31 2.90 6.97 -17.48
C LYS A 31 3.87 6.53 -16.38
N TYR A 32 3.38 5.84 -15.35
CA TYR A 32 4.18 5.39 -14.22
C TYR A 32 4.65 3.93 -14.32
N ASP A 33 4.40 3.28 -15.47
CA ASP A 33 4.77 1.88 -15.71
C ASP A 33 4.26 0.95 -14.59
N ILE A 34 2.96 1.06 -14.28
CA ILE A 34 2.24 0.23 -13.33
C ILE A 34 1.04 -0.42 -13.99
N SER A 35 0.58 -1.55 -13.45
CA SER A 35 -0.65 -2.18 -13.90
C SER A 35 -1.88 -1.50 -13.28
N ASN A 36 -3.02 -1.54 -13.97
CA ASN A 36 -4.31 -1.11 -13.41
C ASN A 36 -4.61 -1.81 -12.06
N VAL A 37 -4.24 -3.09 -11.94
CA VAL A 37 -4.38 -3.84 -10.68
C VAL A 37 -3.60 -3.19 -9.54
N THR A 38 -2.36 -2.74 -9.80
CA THR A 38 -1.53 -2.05 -8.81
C THR A 38 -2.18 -0.74 -8.39
N TYR A 39 -2.67 0.05 -9.35
CA TYR A 39 -3.38 1.30 -9.08
C TYR A 39 -4.59 1.09 -8.16
N TYR A 40 -5.47 0.14 -8.49
CA TYR A 40 -6.65 -0.12 -7.66
C TYR A 40 -6.31 -0.73 -6.29
N GLN A 41 -5.23 -1.50 -6.16
CA GLN A 41 -4.74 -1.97 -4.86
C GLN A 41 -4.26 -0.81 -3.99
N TRP A 42 -3.50 0.13 -4.57
CA TRP A 42 -3.10 1.34 -3.85
C TRP A 42 -4.30 2.19 -3.49
N ARG A 43 -5.25 2.38 -4.41
CA ARG A 43 -6.48 3.13 -4.15
C ARG A 43 -7.27 2.51 -3.00
N ARG A 44 -7.48 1.20 -3.01
CA ARG A 44 -8.17 0.51 -1.90
C ARG A 44 -7.46 0.70 -0.56
N LYS A 45 -6.13 0.80 -0.57
CA LYS A 45 -5.31 0.91 0.63
C LYS A 45 -5.19 2.34 1.17
N TYR A 46 -5.03 3.32 0.29
CA TYR A 46 -4.63 4.68 0.65
C TYR A 46 -5.69 5.75 0.35
N ASN A 47 -6.74 5.43 -0.40
CA ASN A 47 -7.80 6.40 -0.69
C ASN A 47 -8.46 6.92 0.60
N GLY A 48 -8.69 8.22 0.66
CA GLY A 48 -9.26 8.90 1.83
C GLY A 48 -8.29 9.14 2.98
N PHE A 49 -7.02 8.73 2.88
CA PHE A 49 -5.98 9.05 3.85
C PHE A 49 -5.14 10.23 3.40
N THR A 50 -4.61 10.98 4.36
CA THR A 50 -3.52 11.94 4.16
C THR A 50 -2.17 11.20 4.10
N ILE A 51 -1.12 11.86 3.59
CA ILE A 51 0.24 11.28 3.55
C ILE A 51 0.71 10.81 4.95
N PRO A 52 0.57 11.59 6.04
CA PRO A 52 0.93 11.12 7.37
C PRO A 52 0.16 9.87 7.82
N GLU A 53 -1.14 9.80 7.53
CA GLU A 53 -1.97 8.64 7.84
C GLU A 53 -1.54 7.41 7.04
N ALA A 54 -1.28 7.55 5.74
CA ALA A 54 -0.77 6.48 4.89
C ALA A 54 0.59 5.94 5.38
N LYS A 55 1.49 6.82 5.85
CA LYS A 55 2.74 6.41 6.52
C LYS A 55 2.48 5.63 7.79
N ARG A 56 1.56 6.10 8.63
CA ARG A 56 1.20 5.44 9.89
C ARG A 56 0.62 4.05 9.65
N ILE A 57 -0.23 3.90 8.64
CA ILE A 57 -0.79 2.60 8.22
C ILE A 57 0.32 1.61 7.90
N LYS A 58 1.30 2.01 7.09
CA LYS A 58 2.42 1.11 6.74
C LYS A 58 3.20 0.64 7.97
N VAL A 59 3.49 1.54 8.91
CA VAL A 59 4.20 1.20 10.16
C VAL A 59 3.36 0.22 11.00
N LEU A 60 2.06 0.47 11.12
CA LEU A 60 1.15 -0.40 11.88
C LEU A 60 1.01 -1.79 11.24
N GLU A 61 0.97 -1.88 9.92
CA GLU A 61 0.95 -3.16 9.20
C GLU A 61 2.25 -3.96 9.40
N GLU A 62 3.41 -3.28 9.34
CA GLU A 62 4.72 -3.91 9.57
C GLU A 62 4.79 -4.48 11.00
N GLU A 63 4.36 -3.70 12.00
CA GLU A 63 4.32 -4.15 13.39
C GLU A 63 3.31 -5.28 13.61
N ASN A 64 2.11 -5.19 13.02
CA ASN A 64 1.10 -6.25 13.12
C ASN A 64 1.62 -7.58 12.54
N ASN A 65 2.33 -7.52 11.40
CA ASN A 65 2.94 -8.70 10.80
C ASN A 65 4.04 -9.31 11.69
N ARG A 66 4.87 -8.46 12.31
CA ARG A 66 5.89 -8.90 13.27
C ARG A 66 5.24 -9.58 14.48
N LEU A 67 4.22 -8.96 15.06
CA LEU A 67 3.50 -9.50 16.21
C LEU A 67 2.81 -10.84 15.90
N LYS A 68 2.16 -10.97 14.73
CA LYS A 68 1.57 -12.24 14.28
C LYS A 68 2.60 -13.34 14.14
N LYS A 69 3.79 -13.03 13.62
CA LYS A 69 4.88 -13.99 13.49
C LYS A 69 5.37 -14.47 14.86
N LEU A 70 5.61 -13.53 15.78
CA LEU A 70 6.03 -13.86 17.15
C LEU A 70 4.98 -14.70 17.87
N LEU A 71 3.69 -14.37 17.71
CA LEU A 71 2.59 -15.15 18.29
C LEU A 71 2.60 -16.59 17.75
N ALA A 72 2.69 -16.76 16.43
CA ALA A 72 2.73 -18.10 15.83
C ALA A 72 3.96 -18.92 16.30
N GLU A 73 5.12 -18.29 16.45
CA GLU A 73 6.32 -18.95 16.99
C GLU A 73 6.10 -19.40 18.44
N ARG A 74 5.48 -18.56 19.28
CA ARG A 74 5.15 -18.91 20.66
C ARG A 74 4.11 -20.00 20.78
N ASP A 75 3.06 -19.96 19.96
CA ASP A 75 2.04 -21.00 19.95
C ASP A 75 2.64 -22.37 19.58
N LEU A 76 3.60 -22.39 18.65
CA LEU A 76 4.34 -23.61 18.30
C LEU A 76 5.20 -24.11 19.46
N GLU A 77 5.93 -23.23 20.16
CA GLU A 77 6.72 -23.58 21.36
C GLU A 77 5.85 -24.16 22.48
N ILE A 78 4.64 -23.64 22.70
CA ILE A 78 3.72 -24.10 23.75
C ILE A 78 3.08 -25.45 23.39
N SER A 79 2.89 -25.72 22.10
CA SER A 79 2.26 -26.94 21.59
C SER A 79 3.20 -28.15 21.43
N ALA A 80 4.51 -27.94 21.61
CA ALA A 80 5.56 -28.96 21.51
C ALA A 80 5.87 -29.59 22.87
#